data_AF-A0A1G7V1U6-F1
#
_entry.id   AF-A0A1G7V1U6-F1
#
_cell.length_a   1.000
_cell.length_b   1.000
_cell.length_c   1.000
_cell.angle_alpha   90.00
_cell.angle_beta   90.00
_cell.angle_gamma   90.00
#
_symmetry.space_group_name_H-M   'P 1'
#
loop_
_entity.id
_entity.type
_entity.pdbx_description
1 polymer ?
#
loop_
_entity_poly.entity_id
_entity_poly.type
_entity_poly.pdbx_seq_one_letter_code
_entity_poly.pdbx_strand_id
1 'polypeptide(L)' 'MRATAYVHINQHRIRRNHREGTREPVITVKRGRANHYGHEVVIHDRDGNEAARVVYRPDAPLRCGARVWIETANPVAVT' A
#
# COMPACT_ATOMS: atom_id res chain seq x y z
N MET A 1 -22.62 6.76 -8.80
CA MET A 1 -21.91 7.10 -7.54
C MET A 1 -20.50 6.51 -7.62
N ARG A 2 -19.43 7.30 -7.51
CA ARG A 2 -18.06 6.74 -7.48
C ARG A 2 -17.86 6.07 -6.13
N ALA A 3 -17.59 4.76 -6.13
CA ALA A 3 -17.24 4.05 -4.91
C ALA A 3 -15.78 4.35 -4.58
N THR A 4 -15.54 5.13 -3.51
CA THR A 4 -14.20 5.37 -2.98
C THR A 4 -13.57 4.04 -2.57
N ALA A 5 -12.33 3.81 -3.02
CA ALA A 5 -11.51 2.72 -2.53
C ALA A 5 -10.59 3.25 -1.44
N TYR A 6 -10.45 2.51 -0.34
CA TYR A 6 -9.52 2.84 0.73
C TYR A 6 -8.35 1.86 0.69
N VAL A 7 -7.13 2.38 0.57
CA VAL A 7 -5.91 1.58 0.73
C VAL A 7 -5.51 1.63 2.20
N HIS A 8 -5.88 0.60 2.94
CA HIS A 8 -5.64 0.49 4.37
C HIS A 8 -4.31 -0.21 4.65
N ILE A 9 -3.46 0.41 5.47
CA ILE A 9 -2.16 -0.13 5.88
C ILE A 9 -2.26 -0.67 7.30
N ASN A 10 -2.09 -1.97 7.46
CA ASN A 10 -2.18 -2.63 8.75
C ASN A 10 -0.85 -2.55 9.52
N GLN A 11 -0.71 -1.52 10.36
CA GLN A 11 0.48 -1.32 11.19
C GLN A 11 0.77 -2.48 12.16
N HIS A 12 -0.26 -3.19 12.64
CA HIS A 12 -0.09 -4.30 13.57
C HIS A 12 0.57 -5.50 12.87
N ARG A 13 0.14 -5.80 11.65
CA ARG A 13 0.78 -6.82 10.81
C ARG A 13 2.21 -6.44 10.42
N ILE A 14 2.48 -5.18 10.12
CA ILE A 14 3.85 -4.72 9.84
C ILE A 14 4.77 -5.01 11.03
N ARG A 15 4.35 -4.63 12.25
CA ARG A 15 5.14 -4.87 13.48
C ARG A 15 5.32 -6.36 13.75
N ARG A 16 4.26 -7.15 13.59
CA ARG A 16 4.29 -8.60 13.78
C ARG A 16 5.23 -9.28 12.78
N ASN A 17 5.07 -9.00 11.50
CA ASN A 17 5.93 -9.50 10.42
C ASN A 17 7.41 -9.16 10.65
N HIS A 18 7.69 -7.99 11.21
CA HIS A 18 9.05 -7.61 11.55
C HIS A 18 9.59 -8.43 12.74
N ARG A 19 8.81 -8.57 13.81
CA ARG A 19 9.22 -9.29 15.03
C ARG A 19 9.37 -10.79 14.82
N GLU A 20 8.44 -11.40 14.08
CA GLU A 20 8.31 -12.85 13.93
C GLU A 20 8.91 -13.36 12.61
N GLY A 21 9.41 -12.46 11.75
CA GLY A 21 9.94 -12.82 10.43
C GLY A 21 8.86 -13.25 9.42
N THR A 22 7.57 -13.14 9.76
CA THR A 22 6.48 -13.53 8.85
C THR A 22 6.29 -12.53 7.70
N ARG A 23 5.57 -12.95 6.66
CA ARG A 23 5.34 -12.17 5.44
C ARG A 23 3.86 -12.10 5.11
N GLU A 24 3.02 -11.80 6.11
CA GLU A 24 1.58 -11.62 5.86
C GLU A 24 1.33 -10.33 5.05
N PRO A 25 0.30 -10.30 4.18
CA PRO A 25 -0.09 -9.08 3.49
C PRO A 25 -0.54 -8.01 4.49
N VAL A 26 0.03 -6.81 4.33
CA VAL A 26 -0.22 -5.66 5.22
C VAL A 26 -1.09 -4.58 4.57
N ILE A 27 -1.34 -4.70 3.26
CA ILE A 27 -2.16 -3.75 2.51
C ILE A 27 -3.53 -4.38 2.28
N THR A 28 -4.59 -3.61 2.53
CA THR A 28 -5.97 -4.01 2.22
C THR A 28 -6.65 -2.92 1.38
N VAL A 29 -7.12 -3.28 0.19
CA VAL A 29 -8.00 -2.42 -0.61
C VAL A 29 -9.44 -2.71 -0.24
N LYS A 30 -10.12 -1.72 0.35
CA LYS A 30 -11.53 -1.79 0.70
C LYS A 30 -12.35 -1.06 -0.35
N ARG A 31 -13.24 -1.77 -1.05
CA ARG A 31 -14.16 -1.19 -2.04
C ARG A 31 -15.58 -1.67 -1.77
N GLY A 32 -16.40 -0.82 -1.17
CA GLY A 32 -17.71 -1.23 -0.68
C GLY A 32 -17.57 -2.33 0.39
N ARG A 33 -18.14 -3.52 0.13
CA ARG A 33 -18.04 -4.70 1.03
C ARG A 33 -16.84 -5.60 0.74
N ALA A 34 -16.13 -5.37 -0.37
CA ALA A 34 -15.00 -6.21 -0.77
C ALA A 34 -13.71 -5.76 -0.08
N ASN A 35 -12.90 -6.74 0.34
CA ASN A 35 -11.57 -6.54 0.89
C ASN A 35 -10.57 -7.37 0.08
N HIS A 36 -9.59 -6.72 -0.52
CA HIS A 36 -8.51 -7.37 -1.25
C HIS A 36 -7.20 -7.16 -0.51
N TYR A 37 -6.47 -8.23 -0.21
CA TYR A 37 -5.21 -8.18 0.54
C TYR A 37 -4.02 -8.35 -0.40
N GLY A 38 -2.94 -7.62 -0.18
CA GLY A 38 -1.75 -7.72 -1.02
C GLY A 38 -0.48 -7.21 -0.36
N HIS A 39 0.63 -7.48 -1.04
CA HIS A 39 1.95 -6.91 -0.75
C HIS A 39 2.22 -5.66 -1.62
N GLU A 40 1.51 -5.53 -2.72
CA GLU A 40 1.56 -4.38 -3.63
C GLU A 40 0.16 -4.03 -4.10
N VAL A 41 -0.09 -2.74 -4.33
CA VAL A 41 -1.34 -2.23 -4.90
C VAL A 41 -1.01 -1.15 -5.92
N VAL A 42 -1.51 -1.30 -7.14
CA VAL A 42 -1.42 -0.28 -8.19
C VAL A 42 -2.67 0.59 -8.17
N ILE A 43 -2.48 1.90 -8.15
CA ILE A 43 -3.51 2.93 -8.29
C ILE A 43 -3.44 3.43 -9.72
N HIS A 44 -4.52 3.25 -10.48
CA HIS A 44 -4.60 3.70 -11.87
C HIS A 44 -5.23 5.09 -11.96
N ASP A 45 -4.82 5.86 -12.97
CA ASP A 45 -5.52 7.09 -13.37
C ASP A 45 -6.81 6.78 -14.14
N ARG A 46 -7.35 7.80 -14.80
CA ARG A 46 -8.62 7.72 -15.55
C ARG A 46 -8.47 7.02 -16.90
N ASP A 47 -7.26 7.02 -17.45
CA ASP A 47 -6.93 6.44 -18.75
C ASP A 47 -6.40 5.01 -18.60
N GLY A 48 -6.26 4.54 -17.35
CA GLY A 48 -5.83 3.19 -17.02
C GLY A 48 -4.32 3.05 -16.85
N ASN A 49 -3.57 4.16 -16.83
CA ASN A 49 -2.13 4.12 -16.57
C ASN A 49 -1.86 4.05 -15.06
N GLU A 50 -0.70 3.51 -14.67
CA GLU A 50 -0.26 3.50 -13.28
C GLU A 50 0.01 4.94 -12.79
N ALA A 51 -0.84 5.43 -11.89
CA ALA A 51 -0.70 6.73 -11.26
C ALA A 51 0.19 6.68 -10.01
N ALA A 52 0.11 5.59 -9.25
CA ALA A 52 0.93 5.37 -8.06
C ALA A 52 0.93 3.88 -7.68
N ARG A 53 1.88 3.47 -6.87
CA ARG A 53 1.96 2.13 -6.29
C ARG A 53 2.19 2.20 -4.80
N VAL A 54 1.46 1.39 -4.05
CA VAL A 54 1.72 1.14 -2.63
C VAL A 54 2.51 -0.15 -2.52
N VAL A 55 3.69 -0.08 -1.94
CA VAL A 55 4.66 -1.19 -1.90
C VAL A 55 4.91 -1.60 -0.46
N TYR A 56 4.85 -2.91 -0.18
CA TYR A 56 5.37 -3.50 1.06
C TYR A 56 6.60 -4.35 0.77
N ARG A 57 7.75 -3.94 1.33
CA ARG A 57 9.03 -4.65 1.27
C ARG A 57 9.68 -4.66 2.66
N PRO A 58 9.44 -5.72 3.46
CA PRO A 58 10.02 -5.82 4.80
C PRO A 58 11.52 -6.13 4.81
N ASP A 59 12.01 -6.83 3.78
CA ASP A 59 13.41 -7.26 3.62
C ASP A 59 14.30 -6.22 2.95
N ALA A 60 13.70 -5.27 2.24
CA ALA A 60 14.40 -4.19 1.54
C ALA A 60 13.73 -2.85 1.88
N PRO A 61 13.83 -2.38 3.13
CA PRO A 61 13.23 -1.12 3.54
C PRO A 61 13.93 0.05 2.85
N LEU A 62 13.22 1.17 2.72
CA LEU A 62 13.84 2.45 2.36
C LEU A 62 14.90 2.83 3.39
N ARG A 63 15.83 3.73 3.01
CA ARG A 63 16.93 4.17 3.90
C ARG A 63 16.46 4.69 5.26
N CYS A 64 15.26 5.26 5.35
CA CYS A 64 14.65 5.72 6.61
C CYS A 64 14.04 4.59 7.48
N GLY A 65 14.11 3.34 7.05
CA GLY A 65 13.52 2.18 7.74
C GLY A 65 12.06 1.88 7.38
N ALA A 66 11.44 2.69 6.51
CA ALA A 66 10.08 2.44 6.04
C ALA A 66 10.00 1.13 5.24
N ARG A 67 9.07 0.26 5.64
CA ARG A 67 8.80 -1.04 4.98
C ARG A 67 7.58 -1.00 4.07
N VAL A 68 6.74 0.02 4.24
CA VAL A 68 5.60 0.32 3.36
C VAL A 68 5.73 1.76 2.92
N TRP A 69 5.59 2.02 1.63
CA TRP A 69 5.62 3.36 1.05
C TRP A 69 4.70 3.46 -0.16
N ILE A 70 4.52 4.69 -0.64
CA ILE A 70 3.85 5.00 -1.91
C ILE A 70 4.90 5.57 -2.84
N GLU A 71 4.96 5.07 -4.06
CA GLU A 71 5.79 5.60 -5.13
C GLU A 71 4.92 6.09 -6.30
N THR A 72 5.31 7.21 -6.90
CA THR A 72 4.60 7.83 -8.02
C THR A 72 5.55 8.74 -8.79
N ALA A 73 5.32 8.85 -10.10
CA ALA A 73 5.97 9.85 -10.95
C ALA A 73 5.17 11.17 -11.04
N ASN A 74 3.97 11.22 -10.45
CA ASN A 74 3.11 12.38 -10.50
C ASN A 74 3.54 13.44 -9.46
N PRO A 75 3.23 14.73 -9.69
CA PRO A 75 3.44 15.77 -8.68
C PRO A 75 2.69 15.47 -7.38
N VAL A 76 3.34 15.70 -6.24
CA VAL A 76 2.79 15.53 -4.89
C VAL A 76 2.87 16.85 -4.15
N ALA A 77 1.81 17.22 -3.43
CA ALA A 77 1.75 18.43 -2.61
C ALA A 77 1.47 18.07 -1.15
N VAL A 78 2.07 18.82 -0.22
CA VAL A 78 1.72 18.80 1.20
C VAL A 78 0.67 19.88 1.44
N THR A 79 -0.41 19.54 2.13
CA THR A 79 -1.51 20.44 2.48
C THR A 79 -1.54 20.75 3.96
#